data_AF-A0A3N9UMA1-F1
#
_entry.id   AF-A0A3N9UMA1-F1
#
_cell.length_a   1.000
_cell.length_b   1.000
_cell.length_c   1.000
_cell.angle_alpha   90.00
_cell.angle_beta   90.00
_cell.angle_gamma   90.00
#
_symmetry.space_group_name_H-M   'P 1'
#
loop_
_entity.id
_entity.type
_entity.pdbx_description
1 polymer ?
#
loop_
_entity_poly.entity_id
_entity_poly.type
_entity_poly.pdbx_seq_one_letter_code
_entity_poly.pdbx_strand_id
1 'polypeptide(L)'
;MIKDLKRKARQEILVSEHLMSMDLVEANELARKLKRSSSEKDKSIRLLELRARLEDLTVYPVKMEKVVRKKKTKVYTYWYASWRNDKKVKNVYIGSASAMNYHEALIRARTLKAMFLGVDL
;
A
#
# COMPACT_ATOMS: atom_id res chain seq x y z
N MET A 1 3.71 12.10 9.53
CA MET A 1 4.57 11.70 8.38
C MET A 1 3.97 12.12 7.03
N ILE A 2 3.00 11.41 6.42
CA ILE A 2 2.44 11.80 5.10
C ILE A 2 1.80 13.20 5.12
N LYS A 3 1.01 13.51 6.15
CA LYS A 3 0.37 14.83 6.34
C LYS A 3 1.41 15.96 6.38
N ASP A 4 2.55 15.73 7.04
CA ASP A 4 3.63 16.71 7.14
C ASP A 4 4.35 16.90 5.81
N LEU A 5 4.60 15.83 5.06
CA LEU A 5 5.15 15.91 3.71
C LEU A 5 4.24 16.71 2.78
N LYS A 6 2.92 16.44 2.81
CA LYS A 6 1.93 17.21 2.04
C LYS A 6 1.96 18.69 2.41
N ARG A 7 2.05 19.01 3.69
CA ARG A 7 2.17 20.39 4.17
C ARG A 7 3.44 21.06 3.65
N LYS A 8 4.60 20.40 3.76
CA LYS A 8 5.89 20.92 3.31
C LYS A 8 5.92 21.13 1.79
N ALA A 9 5.47 20.16 1.00
CA ALA A 9 5.40 20.28 -0.46
C ALA A 9 4.55 21.50 -0.88
N ARG A 10 3.37 21.67 -0.27
CA ARG A 10 2.51 22.85 -0.52
C ARG A 10 3.20 24.16 -0.18
N GLN A 11 3.89 24.23 0.96
CA GLN A 11 4.62 25.42 1.36
C GLN A 11 5.76 25.75 0.38
N GLU A 12 6.49 24.74 -0.09
CA GLU A 12 7.57 24.92 -1.07
C GLU A 12 7.04 25.43 -2.42
N ILE A 13 5.87 24.95 -2.87
CA ILE A 13 5.22 25.49 -4.06
C ILE A 13 4.84 26.95 -3.86
N LEU A 14 4.16 27.30 -2.77
CA LEU A 14 3.75 28.69 -2.49
C LEU A 14 4.95 29.64 -2.44
N VAL A 15 6.03 29.25 -1.77
CA VAL A 15 7.27 30.04 -1.72
C VAL A 15 7.91 30.13 -3.11
N SER A 16 7.91 29.04 -3.89
CA SER A 16 8.44 29.08 -5.26
C SER A 16 7.68 30.03 -6.17
N GLU A 17 6.35 30.10 -6.04
CA GLU A 17 5.50 31.01 -6.82
C GLU A 17 5.78 32.46 -6.44
N HIS A 18 5.91 32.74 -5.15
CA HIS A 18 6.29 34.07 -4.67
C HIS A 18 7.68 34.47 -5.18
N LEU A 19 8.68 33.59 -5.09
CA LEU A 19 10.03 33.86 -5.58
C LEU A 19 10.07 34.10 -7.10
N MET A 20 9.26 33.38 -7.88
CA MET A 20 9.14 33.64 -9.32
C MET A 20 8.50 35.00 -9.62
N SER A 21 7.60 35.50 -8.77
CA SER A 21 6.98 36.82 -8.94
C SER A 21 7.93 38.00 -8.69
N MET A 22 9.06 37.76 -8.03
CA MET A 22 10.06 38.81 -7.74
C MET A 22 10.96 39.12 -8.94
N ASP A 23 10.96 38.27 -9.97
CA ASP A 23 11.75 38.39 -11.21
C ASP A 23 13.26 38.65 -11.02
N LEU A 24 13.81 38.14 -9.91
CA LEU A 24 15.25 38.16 -9.64
C LEU A 24 15.87 36.81 -10.04
N VAL A 25 17.07 36.84 -10.63
CA VAL A 25 17.76 35.63 -11.11
C VAL A 25 17.97 34.62 -9.97
N GLU A 26 18.46 35.09 -8.83
CA GLU A 26 18.70 34.25 -7.65
C GLU A 26 17.39 33.70 -7.08
N ALA A 27 16.32 34.50 -7.08
CA ALA A 27 15.00 34.06 -6.63
C ALA A 27 14.43 32.97 -7.55
N ASN A 28 14.62 33.10 -8.87
CA ASN A 28 14.23 32.10 -9.85
C ASN A 28 14.99 30.77 -9.69
N GLU A 29 16.28 30.82 -9.35
CA GLU A 29 17.05 29.60 -9.05
C GLU A 29 16.53 28.89 -7.79
N LEU A 30 16.27 29.64 -6.73
CA LEU A 30 15.69 29.10 -5.50
C LEU A 30 14.29 28.52 -5.75
N ALA A 31 13.45 29.20 -6.52
CA ALA A 31 12.14 28.71 -6.91
C ALA A 31 12.23 27.36 -7.64
N ARG A 32 13.17 27.20 -8.57
CA ARG A 32 13.39 25.93 -9.27
C ARG A 32 13.82 24.81 -8.31
N LYS A 33 14.72 25.10 -7.36
CA LYS A 33 15.13 24.14 -6.33
C LYS A 33 13.94 23.70 -5.47
N LEU A 34 13.10 24.64 -5.04
CA LEU A 34 11.88 24.33 -4.28
C LEU A 34 10.87 23.49 -5.08
N LYS A 35 10.64 23.82 -6.36
CA LYS A 35 9.76 23.00 -7.23
C LYS A 35 10.26 21.57 -7.38
N ARG A 36 11.58 21.37 -7.55
CA ARG A 36 12.19 20.03 -7.59
C ARG A 36 11.98 19.29 -6.27
N SER A 37 12.26 19.95 -5.15
CA SER A 37 12.09 19.35 -3.82
C SER A 37 10.64 19.00 -3.51
N SER A 38 9.67 19.80 -3.97
CA SER A 38 8.25 19.49 -3.85
C SER A 38 7.87 18.26 -4.69
N SER A 39 8.35 18.18 -5.93
CA SER A 39 8.11 17.03 -6.82
C SER A 39 8.65 15.72 -6.22
N GLU A 40 9.83 15.77 -5.59
CA GLU A 40 10.38 14.62 -4.86
C GLU A 40 9.49 14.21 -3.68
N LYS A 41 8.98 15.16 -2.90
CA LYS A 41 8.04 14.86 -1.81
C LYS A 41 6.75 14.26 -2.32
N ASP A 42 6.21 14.74 -3.44
CA ASP A 42 5.01 14.15 -4.07
C ASP A 42 5.26 12.70 -4.49
N LYS A 43 6.43 12.38 -5.03
CA LYS A 43 6.83 11.00 -5.31
C LYS A 43 6.87 10.17 -4.02
N SER A 44 7.51 10.67 -2.96
CA SER A 44 7.57 9.98 -1.67
C SER A 44 6.17 9.77 -1.06
N ILE A 45 5.28 10.76 -1.16
CA ILE A 45 3.88 10.65 -0.70
C ILE A 45 3.18 9.52 -1.44
N ARG A 46 3.26 9.47 -2.77
CA ARG A 46 2.63 8.41 -3.57
C ARG A 46 3.14 7.03 -3.19
N LEU A 47 4.45 6.87 -3.00
CA LEU A 47 5.05 5.60 -2.57
C LEU A 47 4.56 5.18 -1.17
N LEU A 48 4.49 6.13 -0.23
CA LEU A 48 4.01 5.85 1.13
C LEU A 48 2.51 5.49 1.14
N GLU A 49 1.69 6.17 0.34
CA GLU A 49 0.27 5.86 0.19
C GLU A 49 0.06 4.48 -0.45
N LEU A 50 0.83 4.16 -1.49
CA LEU A 50 0.79 2.85 -2.15
C LEU A 50 1.21 1.73 -1.20
N ARG A 51 2.30 1.94 -0.45
CA ARG A 51 2.75 1.00 0.58
C ARG A 51 1.70 0.82 1.67
N ALA A 52 1.12 1.90 2.19
CA ALA A 52 0.05 1.83 3.19
C ALA A 52 -1.16 1.04 2.66
N ARG A 53 -1.53 1.26 1.38
CA ARG A 53 -2.57 0.46 0.72
C ARG A 53 -2.19 -1.01 0.63
N LEU A 54 -0.95 -1.38 0.36
CA LEU A 54 -0.55 -2.80 0.33
C LEU A 54 -0.57 -3.44 1.72
N GLU A 55 -0.16 -2.71 2.74
CA GLU A 55 -0.11 -3.21 4.13
C GLU A 55 -1.49 -3.26 4.81
N ASP A 56 -2.50 -2.56 4.28
CA ASP A 56 -3.88 -2.59 4.78
C ASP A 56 -4.61 -3.91 4.45
N LEU A 57 -4.07 -5.03 4.92
CA LEU A 57 -4.65 -6.36 4.75
C LEU A 57 -4.57 -7.16 6.04
N THR A 58 -5.41 -8.17 6.17
CA THR A 58 -5.40 -9.09 7.31
C THR A 58 -5.29 -10.52 6.81
N VAL A 59 -4.31 -11.27 7.30
CA VAL A 59 -4.15 -12.70 7.03
C VAL A 59 -4.62 -13.50 8.23
N TYR A 60 -5.42 -14.53 8.00
CA TYR A 60 -6.01 -15.33 9.07
C TYR A 60 -6.22 -16.79 8.63
N PRO A 61 -6.12 -17.75 9.57
CA PRO A 61 -6.41 -19.14 9.27
C PRO A 61 -7.93 -19.40 9.33
N VAL A 62 -8.42 -20.23 8.42
CA VAL A 62 -9.80 -20.70 8.36
C VAL A 62 -9.80 -22.22 8.46
N LYS A 63 -10.53 -22.76 9.44
CA LYS A 63 -10.74 -24.20 9.58
C LYS A 63 -11.95 -24.61 8.75
N MET A 64 -11.79 -25.61 7.89
CA MET A 64 -12.86 -26.20 7.10
C MET A 64 -12.95 -27.68 7.38
N GLU A 65 -14.12 -28.11 7.84
CA GLU A 65 -14.44 -29.53 7.97
C GLU A 65 -14.94 -30.06 6.63
N LYS A 66 -14.36 -31.17 6.16
CA LYS A 66 -14.75 -31.84 4.92
C LYS A 66 -15.04 -33.30 5.20
N VAL A 67 -16.14 -33.80 4.64
CA VAL A 67 -16.47 -35.24 4.64
C VAL A 67 -15.53 -35.94 3.67
N VAL A 68 -14.75 -36.90 4.17
CA VAL A 68 -13.79 -37.66 3.35
C VAL A 68 -14.34 -39.03 2.98
N ARG A 69 -15.14 -39.65 3.86
CA ARG A 69 -15.88 -40.91 3.63
C ARG A 69 -17.15 -40.91 4.49
N LYS A 70 -18.07 -41.85 4.25
CA LYS A 70 -19.27 -42.05 5.09
C LYS A 70 -18.86 -42.12 6.57
N LYS A 71 -19.39 -41.20 7.40
CA LYS A 71 -19.07 -41.03 8.83
C LYS A 71 -17.60 -40.66 9.17
N LYS A 72 -16.80 -40.17 8.22
CA LYS A 72 -15.44 -39.67 8.49
C LYS A 72 -15.27 -38.24 7.95
N THR A 73 -15.02 -37.31 8.86
CA THR A 73 -14.66 -35.93 8.53
C THR A 73 -13.18 -35.68 8.80
N LYS A 74 -12.61 -34.72 8.08
CA LYS A 74 -11.27 -34.20 8.32
C LYS A 74 -11.32 -32.69 8.33
N VAL A 75 -10.63 -32.09 9.31
CA VAL A 75 -10.48 -30.64 9.41
C VAL A 75 -9.20 -30.24 8.68
N TYR A 76 -9.34 -29.26 7.79
CA TYR A 76 -8.24 -28.63 7.09
C TYR A 76 -8.13 -27.18 7.54
N THR A 77 -6.91 -26.67 7.65
CA THR A 77 -6.65 -25.26 7.94
C THR A 77 -6.09 -24.59 6.70
N TYR A 78 -6.69 -23.47 6.32
CA TYR A 78 -6.35 -22.71 5.13
C TYR A 78 -6.03 -21.27 5.50
N TRP A 79 -5.02 -20.68 4.87
CA TRP A 79 -4.78 -19.25 4.96
C TRP A 79 -5.74 -18.50 4.04
N TYR A 80 -6.35 -17.46 4.59
CA TYR A 80 -7.10 -16.46 3.87
C TYR A 80 -6.49 -15.09 4.14
N ALA A 81 -6.70 -14.17 3.20
CA ALA A 81 -6.46 -12.76 3.41
C ALA A 81 -7.71 -11.96 3.09
N SER A 82 -7.89 -10.87 3.82
CA SER A 82 -8.95 -9.89 3.55
C SER A 82 -8.38 -8.50 3.42
N TRP A 83 -8.94 -7.70 2.53
CA TRP A 83 -8.65 -6.26 2.42
C TRP A 83 -9.86 -5.51 1.88
N ARG A 84 -9.90 -4.20 2.16
CA ARG A 84 -10.93 -3.32 1.58
C ARG A 84 -10.64 -3.06 0.11
N ASN A 85 -11.70 -3.15 -0.68
CA ASN A 85 -11.78 -2.66 -2.04
C ASN A 85 -12.95 -1.69 -2.10
N ASP A 86 -12.65 -0.39 -1.98
CA ASP A 86 -13.62 0.69 -1.85
C ASP A 86 -14.65 0.43 -0.73
N LYS A 87 -15.90 0.12 -1.14
CA LYS A 87 -17.04 -0.12 -0.25
C LYS A 87 -17.22 -1.58 0.14
N LYS A 88 -16.41 -2.50 -0.40
CA LYS A 88 -16.54 -3.96 -0.16
C LYS A 88 -15.26 -4.52 0.45
N VAL A 89 -15.38 -5.64 1.14
CA VAL A 89 -14.22 -6.43 1.60
C VAL A 89 -14.02 -7.58 0.63
N LYS A 90 -12.78 -7.74 0.14
CA LYS A 90 -12.38 -8.89 -0.67
C LYS A 90 -11.73 -9.92 0.24
N ASN A 91 -12.21 -11.15 0.20
CA ASN A 91 -11.61 -12.29 0.88
C ASN A 91 -10.96 -13.20 -0.17
N VAL A 92 -9.72 -13.61 0.06
CA VAL A 92 -8.92 -14.37 -0.90
C VAL A 92 -8.31 -15.57 -0.21
N TYR A 93 -8.49 -16.75 -0.81
CA TYR A 93 -7.79 -17.97 -0.41
C TYR A 93 -6.30 -17.86 -0.79
N ILE A 94 -5.43 -18.09 0.18
CA ILE A 94 -3.98 -17.98 0.01
C ILE A 94 -3.34 -19.35 -0.22
N GLY A 95 -3.80 -20.37 0.52
CA GLY A 95 -3.23 -21.71 0.45
C GLY A 95 -3.52 -22.56 1.68
N SER A 96 -3.01 -23.79 1.68
CA SER A 96 -3.06 -24.66 2.86
C SER A 96 -2.11 -24.16 3.94
N ALA A 97 -2.57 -24.11 5.19
CA ALA A 97 -1.70 -23.82 6.34
C ALA A 97 -0.72 -24.95 6.65
N SER A 98 -0.92 -26.14 6.08
CA SER A 98 0.08 -27.23 6.14
C SER A 98 1.27 -27.00 5.22
N ALA A 99 1.15 -26.10 4.23
CA ALA A 99 2.15 -25.90 3.18
C ALA A 99 2.91 -24.58 3.32
N MET A 100 2.43 -23.66 4.19
CA MET A 100 3.10 -22.38 4.43
C MET A 100 2.79 -21.83 5.82
N ASN A 101 3.73 -21.09 6.38
CA ASN A 101 3.57 -20.37 7.65
C ASN A 101 2.88 -19.00 7.44
N TYR A 102 2.64 -18.28 8.54
CA TYR A 102 1.99 -16.97 8.50
C TYR A 102 2.77 -15.93 7.69
N HIS A 103 4.10 -15.90 7.80
CA HIS A 103 4.93 -14.92 7.10
C HIS A 103 4.90 -15.14 5.58
N GLU A 104 4.98 -16.40 5.15
CA GLU A 104 4.83 -16.77 3.73
C GLU A 104 3.43 -16.44 3.22
N ALA A 105 2.39 -16.70 4.00
CA ALA A 105 1.02 -16.31 3.67
C ALA A 105 0.86 -14.79 3.55
N LEU A 106 1.54 -14.01 4.40
CA LEU A 106 1.55 -12.55 4.37
C LEU A 106 2.23 -12.00 3.10
N ILE A 107 3.39 -12.53 2.75
CA ILE A 107 4.09 -12.17 1.50
C ILE A 107 3.17 -12.46 0.30
N ARG A 108 2.58 -13.66 0.25
CA ARG A 108 1.66 -14.03 -0.83
C ARG A 108 0.41 -13.16 -0.88
N ALA A 109 -0.13 -12.78 0.28
CA ALA A 109 -1.26 -11.85 0.36
C ALA A 109 -0.90 -10.46 -0.20
N ARG A 110 0.30 -9.94 0.12
CA ARG A 110 0.79 -8.67 -0.45
C ARG A 110 0.92 -8.76 -1.96
N THR A 111 1.47 -9.85 -2.51
CA THR A 111 1.57 -10.09 -3.95
C THR A 111 0.19 -10.13 -4.61
N LEU A 112 -0.76 -10.86 -4.05
CA LEU A 112 -2.12 -10.93 -4.59
C LEU A 112 -2.84 -9.58 -4.52
N LYS A 113 -2.60 -8.79 -3.46
CA LYS A 113 -3.16 -7.45 -3.36
C LYS A 113 -2.50 -6.49 -4.34
N ALA A 114 -1.20 -6.58 -4.56
CA ALA A 114 -0.47 -5.76 -5.53
C ALA A 114 -0.96 -6.02 -6.97
N MET A 115 -1.06 -7.29 -7.36
CA MET A 115 -1.65 -7.69 -8.64
C MET A 115 -3.09 -7.18 -8.79
N PHE A 116 -3.90 -7.26 -7.72
CA PHE A 116 -5.27 -6.76 -7.72
C PHE A 116 -5.36 -5.23 -7.89
N LEU A 117 -4.42 -4.48 -7.30
CA LEU A 117 -4.36 -3.02 -7.41
C LEU A 117 -3.67 -2.53 -8.69
N GLY A 118 -3.06 -3.44 -9.48
CA GLY A 118 -2.28 -3.08 -10.66
C GLY A 118 -1.00 -2.31 -10.30
N VAL A 119 -0.36 -2.67 -9.18
CA VAL A 119 0.87 -2.02 -8.71
C VAL A 119 1.99 -3.06 -8.66
N ASP A 120 3.17 -2.65 -9.10
CA ASP A 120 4.38 -3.48 -8.99
C ASP A 120 4.89 -3.46 -7.53
N LEU A 121 5.47 -4.59 -7.11
CA LEU A 121 6.07 -4.78 -5.79
C LEU A 121 7.57 -4.50 -5.79
#